data_AF-A0A4U1WIT5-F1
#
_entry.id   AF-A0A4U1WIT5-F1
#
_cell.length_a   1.000
_cell.length_b   1.000
_cell.length_c   1.000
_cell.angle_alpha   90.00
_cell.angle_beta   90.00
_cell.angle_gamma   90.00
#
_symmetry.space_group_name_H-M   'P 1'
#
loop_
_entity.id
_entity.type
_entity.pdbx_description
1 polymer ?
#
loop_
_entity_poly.entity_id
_entity_poly.type
_entity_poly.pdbx_seq_one_letter_code
_entity_poly.pdbx_strand_id
1 'polypeptide(L)'
;MRLKCASLTNDNWLNYLNKHRETLRTVVIENVTKMLACSSAAFGSKEYRCSHVNCTHHKYIHQTCKSRFCSRCGIKATERWVRKQQHAFPESVSINTLH
;
A
#
# COMPACT_ATOMS: atom_id res chain seq x y z
N MET A 1 -0.96 -10.52 -7.32
CA MET A 1 0.49 -10.36 -7.05
C MET A 1 0.73 -9.20 -6.08
N ARG A 2 1.37 -9.43 -4.91
CA ARG A 2 1.69 -8.39 -3.91
C ARG A 2 2.99 -7.69 -4.33
N LEU A 3 2.88 -6.56 -5.04
CA LEU A 3 4.04 -5.71 -5.35
C LEU A 3 4.45 -4.92 -4.09
N LYS A 4 5.16 -5.55 -3.16
CA LYS A 4 6.14 -4.79 -2.36
C LYS A 4 7.25 -4.41 -3.33
N CYS A 5 7.71 -3.16 -3.31
CA CYS A 5 8.81 -2.71 -4.18
C CYS A 5 9.98 -3.70 -4.06
N ALA A 6 10.23 -4.49 -5.12
CA ALA A 6 11.19 -5.59 -5.12
C ALA A 6 12.63 -5.14 -4.78
N SER A 7 12.93 -3.86 -4.97
CA SER A 7 14.23 -3.26 -4.67
C SER A 7 14.60 -3.30 -3.17
N LEU A 8 13.62 -3.32 -2.25
CA LEU A 8 13.87 -3.18 -0.81
C LEU A 8 13.61 -4.48 -0.02
N THR A 9 13.33 -5.59 -0.69
CA THR A 9 12.95 -6.86 -0.05
C THR A 9 14.13 -7.79 0.29
N ASN A 10 15.36 -7.43 -0.08
CA ASN A 10 16.60 -8.20 0.20
C ASN A 10 17.57 -7.41 1.11
N ASP A 11 17.12 -6.88 2.24
CA ASP A 11 17.94 -6.14 3.22
C ASP A 11 18.71 -4.90 2.69
N ASN A 12 18.54 -4.54 1.41
CA ASN A 12 19.18 -3.39 0.77
C ASN A 12 18.90 -2.08 1.50
N TRP A 13 17.66 -1.89 2.00
CA TRP A 13 17.32 -0.73 2.81
C TRP A 13 18.07 -0.71 4.14
N LEU A 14 18.18 -1.85 4.81
CA LEU A 14 18.85 -1.93 6.10
C LEU A 14 20.35 -1.65 5.95
N ASN A 15 20.98 -2.20 4.90
CA ASN A 15 22.38 -1.93 4.57
C ASN A 15 22.62 -0.45 4.24
N TYR A 16 21.73 0.16 3.45
CA TYR A 16 21.80 1.59 3.12
C TYR A 16 21.61 2.48 4.36
N LEU A 17 20.63 2.14 5.21
CA LEU A 17 20.35 2.85 6.45
C LEU A 17 21.56 2.81 7.38
N ASN A 18 22.19 1.65 7.56
CA ASN A 18 23.37 1.51 8.41
C ASN A 18 24.55 2.33 7.90
N LYS A 19 24.75 2.40 6.58
CA LYS A 19 25.84 3.17 5.96
C LYS A 19 25.64 4.70 6.04
N HIS A 20 24.40 5.17 6.03
CA HIS A 20 24.06 6.59 5.88
C HIS A 20 23.18 7.14 7.02
N ARG A 21 23.17 6.48 8.18
CA ARG A 21 22.24 6.79 9.28
C ARG A 21 22.32 8.24 9.75
N GLU A 22 23.51 8.80 9.81
CA GLU A 22 23.76 10.16 10.33
C GLU A 22 23.40 11.26 9.33
N THR A 23 23.41 10.95 8.02
CA THR A 23 23.10 11.93 6.97
C THR A 23 21.65 11.87 6.52
N LEU A 24 20.96 10.76 6.79
CA LEU A 24 19.57 10.58 6.40
C LEU A 24 18.62 11.36 7.31
N ARG A 25 17.75 12.15 6.68
CA ARG A 25 16.65 12.82 7.38
C ARG A 25 15.72 11.77 7.98
N THR A 26 15.30 11.99 9.22
CA THR A 26 14.37 11.13 9.96
C THR A 26 13.08 10.84 9.17
N VAL A 27 12.53 11.85 8.48
CA VAL A 27 11.33 11.72 7.66
C VAL A 27 11.49 10.69 6.52
N VAL A 28 12.69 10.53 5.96
CA VAL A 28 12.95 9.53 4.92
C VAL A 28 12.93 8.14 5.54
N ILE A 29 13.62 7.98 6.68
CA ILE A 29 13.68 6.71 7.40
C ILE A 29 12.28 6.25 7.80
N GLU A 30 11.47 7.15 8.37
CA GLU A 30 10.09 6.87 8.75
C GLU A 30 9.23 6.46 7.56
N ASN A 31 9.30 7.19 6.43
CA ASN A 31 8.48 6.91 5.26
C ASN A 31 8.82 5.56 4.62
N VAL A 32 10.11 5.25 4.49
CA VAL A 32 10.57 3.97 3.94
C VAL A 32 10.20 2.82 4.89
N THR A 33 10.39 3.00 6.19
CA THR A 33 10.02 2.00 7.21
C THR A 33 8.50 1.72 7.20
N LYS A 34 7.67 2.78 7.18
CA LYS A 34 6.22 2.67 7.09
C LYS A 34 5.79 1.97 5.80
N MET A 35 6.44 2.27 4.68
CA MET A 35 6.18 1.61 3.40
C MET A 35 6.52 0.11 3.45
N LEU A 36 7.67 -0.26 4.03
CA LEU A 36 8.11 -1.65 4.15
C LEU A 36 7.20 -2.49 5.06
N ALA A 37 6.74 -1.88 6.15
CA ALA A 37 5.81 -2.50 7.10
C ALA A 37 4.36 -2.53 6.59
N CYS A 38 4.05 -1.93 5.43
CA CYS A 38 2.68 -1.81 4.95
C CYS A 38 1.99 -3.18 4.78
N SER A 39 0.72 -3.27 5.21
CA SER A 39 -0.07 -4.51 5.21
C SER A 39 0.48 -5.61 6.11
N SER A 40 1.12 -5.23 7.21
CA SER A 40 1.49 -6.12 8.31
C SER A 40 0.67 -5.82 9.57
N ALA A 41 0.79 -6.68 10.58
CA ALA A 41 0.16 -6.49 11.87
C ALA A 41 0.55 -5.17 12.56
N ALA A 42 1.66 -4.53 12.17
CA ALA A 42 2.11 -3.25 12.73
C ALA A 42 1.11 -2.09 12.55
N PHE A 43 0.20 -2.17 11.56
CA PHE A 43 -0.83 -1.17 11.31
C PHE A 43 -2.21 -1.57 11.85
N GLY A 44 -2.28 -2.65 12.62
CA GLY A 44 -3.53 -3.23 13.10
C GLY A 44 -4.19 -4.15 12.08
N SER A 45 -5.04 -5.03 12.59
CA SER A 45 -5.67 -6.09 11.80
C SER A 45 -7.16 -6.16 12.10
N LYS A 46 -7.95 -6.53 11.10
CA LYS A 46 -9.33 -6.96 11.28
C LYS A 46 -9.39 -8.46 11.09
N GLU A 47 -9.96 -9.15 12.07
CA GLU A 47 -10.25 -10.57 11.97
C GLU A 47 -11.65 -10.75 11.40
N TYR A 48 -11.76 -11.63 10.40
CA TYR A 48 -13.03 -12.05 9.83
C TYR A 48 -13.20 -13.54 10.13
N ARG A 49 -14.27 -13.88 10.85
CA ARG A 49 -14.63 -15.26 11.15
C ARG A 49 -15.85 -15.66 10.34
N CYS A 50 -15.93 -16.93 9.98
CA CYS A 50 -17.16 -17.47 9.40
C CYS A 50 -18.30 -17.39 10.41
N SER A 51 -19.53 -17.13 9.94
CA SER A 51 -20.73 -17.08 10.79
C SER A 51 -21.21 -18.47 11.25
N HIS A 52 -20.72 -19.55 10.64
CA HIS A 52 -21.05 -20.91 11.07
C HIS A 52 -20.33 -21.29 12.36
N VAL A 53 -21.09 -21.76 13.35
CA VAL A 53 -20.62 -22.10 14.71
C VAL A 53 -19.51 -23.17 14.71
N ASN A 54 -19.51 -24.09 13.74
CA ASN A 54 -18.52 -25.17 13.64
C ASN A 54 -17.38 -24.89 12.65
N CYS A 55 -17.30 -23.67 12.12
CA CYS A 55 -16.30 -23.31 11.11
C CYS A 55 -15.10 -22.62 11.77
N THR A 56 -13.93 -23.23 11.68
CA THR A 56 -12.67 -22.69 12.25
C THR A 56 -11.97 -21.68 11.34
N HIS A 57 -12.52 -21.45 10.14
CA HIS A 57 -11.96 -20.50 9.19
C HIS A 57 -12.05 -19.07 9.71
N HIS A 58 -10.87 -18.48 9.86
CA HIS A 58 -10.73 -17.06 10.13
C HIS A 58 -9.66 -16.47 9.21
N LYS A 59 -9.79 -15.17 8.93
CA LYS A 59 -8.87 -14.44 8.06
C LYS A 59 -8.52 -13.11 8.68
N TYR A 60 -7.23 -12.85 8.79
CA TYR A 60 -6.74 -11.53 9.17
C TYR A 60 -6.51 -10.66 7.94
N ILE A 61 -7.09 -9.48 7.96
CA ILE A 61 -6.83 -8.42 6.99
C ILE A 61 -6.10 -7.30 7.70
N HIS A 62 -4.82 -7.14 7.39
CA HIS A 62 -4.00 -6.07 7.92
C HIS A 62 -4.31 -4.74 7.24
N GLN A 63 -4.37 -3.66 8.03
CA GLN A 63 -4.52 -2.32 7.50
C GLN A 63 -3.26 -1.89 6.74
N THR A 64 -3.41 -0.92 5.84
CA THR A 64 -2.29 -0.38 5.07
C THR A 64 -1.73 0.88 5.73
N CYS A 65 -0.50 1.26 5.38
CA CYS A 65 0.13 2.47 5.90
C CYS A 65 -0.52 3.77 5.42
N LYS A 66 -1.35 3.72 4.36
CA LYS A 66 -2.05 4.86 3.72
C LYS A 66 -1.12 5.99 3.22
N SER A 67 0.19 5.79 3.24
CA SER A 67 1.18 6.79 2.81
C SER A 67 1.22 6.92 1.27
N ARG A 68 1.42 8.14 0.79
CA ARG A 68 1.65 8.44 -0.65
C ARG A 68 2.98 7.87 -1.16
N PHE A 69 3.98 7.72 -0.28
CA PHE A 69 5.29 7.15 -0.62
C PHE A 69 5.22 5.64 -0.87
N CYS A 70 4.22 4.96 -0.31
CA CYS A 70 4.00 3.56 -0.61
C CYS A 70 3.33 3.43 -1.97
N SER A 71 4.01 2.88 -2.97
CA SER A 71 3.48 2.75 -4.34
C SER A 71 2.08 2.13 -4.37
N ARG A 72 1.86 1.06 -3.59
CA ARG A 72 0.55 0.38 -3.51
C ARG A 72 -0.54 1.27 -2.92
N CYS A 73 -0.23 2.04 -1.88
CA CYS A 73 -1.22 2.91 -1.23
C CYS A 73 -1.45 4.19 -2.06
N GLY A 74 -0.38 4.77 -2.60
CA GLY A 74 -0.39 5.93 -3.47
C GLY A 74 -1.22 5.68 -4.72
N ILE A 75 -0.96 4.58 -5.46
CA ILE A 75 -1.74 4.21 -6.66
C ILE A 75 -3.23 4.08 -6.31
N LYS A 76 -3.57 3.33 -5.25
CA LYS A 76 -4.97 3.21 -4.81
C LYS A 76 -5.62 4.53 -4.40
N ALA A 77 -4.84 5.46 -3.85
CA ALA A 77 -5.34 6.79 -3.51
C ALA A 77 -5.60 7.60 -4.78
N THR A 78 -4.70 7.55 -5.75
CA THR A 78 -4.85 8.18 -7.07
C THR A 78 -6.06 7.61 -7.81
N GLU A 79 -6.21 6.29 -7.89
CA GLU A 79 -7.37 5.63 -8.52
C GLU A 79 -8.70 6.09 -7.88
N ARG A 80 -8.76 6.17 -6.55
CA ARG A 80 -9.95 6.69 -5.86
C ARG A 80 -10.21 8.15 -6.18
N TRP A 81 -9.17 8.97 -6.31
CA TRP A 81 -9.31 10.36 -6.69
C TRP A 81 -9.83 10.48 -8.14
N VAL A 82 -9.24 9.74 -9.09
CA VAL A 82 -9.69 9.71 -10.49
C VAL A 82 -11.17 9.33 -10.58
N ARG A 83 -11.58 8.26 -9.89
CA ARG A 83 -12.99 7.84 -9.86
C ARG A 83 -13.94 8.91 -9.32
N LYS A 84 -13.52 9.71 -8.35
CA LYS A 84 -14.32 10.83 -7.85
C LYS A 84 -14.46 11.96 -8.88
N GLN A 85 -13.45 12.16 -9.73
CA GLN A 85 -13.48 13.19 -10.75
C GLN A 85 -14.30 12.79 -11.99
N GLN A 86 -14.57 11.50 -12.20
CA GLN A 86 -15.33 11.00 -13.37
C GLN A 86 -16.70 11.68 -13.54
N HIS A 87 -17.40 12.00 -12.45
CA HIS A 87 -18.69 12.69 -12.51
C HIS A 87 -18.59 14.20 -12.81
N ALA A 88 -17.40 14.79 -12.71
CA ALA A 88 -17.16 16.21 -12.97
C ALA A 88 -16.65 16.46 -14.40
N PHE A 89 -16.22 15.42 -15.11
CA PHE A 89 -15.88 15.52 -16.52
C PHE A 89 -17.17 15.40 -17.35
N PRO A 90 -17.44 16.34 -18.29
CA PRO A 90 -18.49 16.12 -19.27
C PRO A 90 -18.19 14.84 -20.05
N GLU A 91 -19.21 13.99 -20.25
CA GLU A 91 -19.14 12.79 -21.08
C GLU A 91 -18.83 13.21 -22.53
N SER A 92 -17.56 13.41 -22.84
CA SER A 92 -17.12 13.71 -24.20
C SER A 92 -16.17 12.63 -24.69
N VAL A 93 -16.72 11.86 -25.64
CA VAL A 93 -16.10 10.92 -26.57
C VAL A 93 -15.75 9.55 -25.99
N SER A 94 -16.58 8.58 -26.38
CA SER A 94 -16.27 7.15 -26.45
C SER A 94 -14.93 6.96 -27.18
N ILE A 95 -13.84 6.80 -26.42
CA ILE A 95 -12.62 6.22 -26.96
C ILE A 95 -12.94 4.74 -27.16
N ASN A 96 -13.45 4.41 -28.34
CA ASN A 96 -13.58 3.04 -28.79
C ASN A 96 -12.24 2.35 -28.57
N THR A 97 -12.31 1.24 -27.83
CA THR A 97 -11.26 0.24 -27.71
C THR A 97 -10.82 -0.15 -29.13
N LEU A 98 -9.65 0.33 -29.57
CA LEU A 98 -8.95 -0.26 -30.69
C LEU A 98 -8.31 -1.55 -30.16
N HIS A 99 -8.93 -2.65 -30.57
CA HIS A 99 -8.40 -4.01 -30.50
C HIS A 99 -7.25 -4.17 -31.50
#